data_AF-A0A5Q0NVM7-F1
#
_entry.id   AF-A0A5Q0NVM7-F1
#
_cell.length_a   1.000
_cell.length_b   1.000
_cell.length_c   1.000
_cell.angle_alpha   90.00
_cell.angle_beta   90.00
_cell.angle_gamma   90.00
#
_symmetry.space_group_name_H-M   'P 1'
#
loop_
_entity.id
_entity.type
_entity.pdbx_description
1 polymer ?
#
loop_
_entity_poly.entity_id
_entity_poly.type
_entity_poly.pdbx_seq_one_letter_code
_entity_poly.pdbx_strand_id
1 'polypeptide(L)'
;MRRTAAAVLVALSTAFTVLPATLPTTSSAASAHEDEPQPAEDDGGAVAATPEAAQAALEGATELVEGTASEAERAEATLTLRDLAVSLPLLRGDDRARAEAILARPTDRGSDNYGDGYSVSSKRKCKGNVCVHWVPSTADAPPNRAWVNTNLAVLHKVLRHSKKMGYRAPTSDRPVPGNKGGNGKFDVYLADVGSRGLYGYCAPEYLRTDKKGRGRAIGYCVLDNDFAEFPGSAKANLRVTAAHELFHAVQFSYDVNEDRWFMESTATWMEERFADAVNDNRQYLPQSQVAQPVRALDTFSTTGYTQYASWIFWEYLSTRYGNGIVRQVWERAVPQRGKLYSIKATAAVLRKRGGFANVFRAYSAANARPAASYPEGKSWPDPAISGRYKLARKDTKQVSLRLNHLSAQHYVVKPAKSLKGKKWKLRIAVDGPNRVTAPGAYVHVNRKKGGSGKAVKLNRKGKGATTIAFNRRNVRSVTITLTNASTRYRCNKQSASAQTMYSCRGNPRDQNLPFRLTLKTLKR
;
A
#
# COMPACT_ATOMS: atom_id res chain seq x y z
N MET A 1 -38.17 -28.15 29.24
CA MET A 1 -37.68 -27.42 30.43
C MET A 1 -36.52 -28.19 31.05
N ARG A 2 -35.43 -27.46 31.38
CA ARG A 2 -34.29 -27.79 32.26
C ARG A 2 -33.62 -29.17 32.11
N ARG A 3 -32.37 -29.17 31.64
CA ARG A 3 -31.28 -29.89 32.31
C ARG A 3 -30.01 -29.06 32.32
N THR A 4 -29.51 -28.85 33.52
CA THR A 4 -28.24 -28.23 33.91
C THR A 4 -27.14 -29.29 34.06
N ALA A 5 -25.91 -28.84 33.84
CA ALA A 5 -24.66 -29.15 34.56
C ALA A 5 -24.00 -30.55 34.49
N ALA A 6 -22.74 -30.54 34.04
CA ALA A 6 -21.53 -31.13 34.65
C ALA A 6 -20.32 -30.65 33.77
N ALA A 7 -19.36 -29.82 34.20
CA ALA A 7 -18.32 -29.95 35.23
C ALA A 7 -17.37 -31.14 34.99
N VAL A 8 -16.07 -30.87 34.73
CA VAL A 8 -14.91 -31.25 35.59
C VAL A 8 -13.54 -31.08 34.86
N LEU A 9 -12.64 -30.44 35.62
CA LEU A 9 -11.18 -30.31 35.71
C LEU A 9 -10.13 -30.93 34.75
N VAL A 10 -9.15 -30.07 34.41
CA VAL A 10 -7.68 -30.06 34.67
C VAL A 10 -6.85 -31.36 34.72
N ALA A 11 -5.79 -31.44 33.90
CA ALA A 11 -4.39 -31.86 34.23
C ALA A 11 -3.50 -31.80 32.96
N LEU A 12 -2.50 -30.91 32.87
CA LEU A 12 -1.06 -31.07 33.17
C LEU A 12 -0.18 -31.65 32.04
N SER A 13 0.69 -30.77 31.51
CA SER A 13 2.09 -30.94 31.10
C SER A 13 2.50 -32.06 30.12
N THR A 14 2.96 -31.65 28.93
CA THR A 14 4.14 -32.25 28.28
C THR A 14 5.03 -31.17 27.69
N ALA A 15 6.31 -31.25 28.04
CA ALA A 15 7.39 -30.38 27.62
C ALA A 15 7.73 -30.58 26.14
N PHE A 16 7.98 -29.49 25.41
CA PHE A 16 8.75 -29.54 24.17
C PHE A 16 10.01 -28.71 24.33
N THR A 17 11.13 -29.43 24.28
CA THR A 17 12.51 -28.99 24.29
C THR A 17 12.79 -27.96 23.21
N VAL A 18 13.32 -26.80 23.61
CA VAL A 18 13.92 -25.81 22.71
C VAL A 18 15.33 -26.31 22.37
N LEU A 19 15.54 -26.72 21.12
CA LEU A 19 16.88 -26.92 20.56
C LEU A 19 17.40 -25.56 20.05
N PRO A 20 18.61 -25.13 20.44
CA PRO A 20 19.24 -23.94 19.88
C PRO A 20 19.77 -24.26 18.48
N ALA A 21 19.28 -23.55 17.47
CA ALA A 21 19.88 -23.59 16.14
C ALA A 21 21.20 -22.82 16.17
N THR A 22 22.29 -23.57 16.23
CA THR A 22 23.67 -23.12 16.02
C THR A 22 23.81 -22.46 14.65
N LEU A 23 24.19 -21.18 14.64
CA LEU A 23 24.64 -20.48 13.43
C LEU A 23 26.04 -20.97 13.07
N PRO A 24 26.33 -21.35 11.81
CA PRO A 24 27.70 -21.52 11.37
C PRO A 24 28.33 -20.16 11.15
N THR A 25 29.37 -19.87 11.93
CA THR A 25 30.42 -18.89 11.62
C THR A 25 31.15 -19.31 10.36
N THR A 26 31.05 -18.51 9.30
CA THR A 26 32.04 -18.49 8.23
C THR A 26 32.70 -17.13 8.18
N SER A 27 34.00 -17.15 8.46
CA SER A 27 34.92 -16.03 8.29
C SER A 27 35.32 -15.89 6.80
N SER A 28 35.59 -14.63 6.44
CA SER A 28 36.40 -14.16 5.31
C SER A 28 35.86 -14.33 3.87
N ALA A 29 35.54 -13.20 3.24
CA ALA A 29 36.48 -12.55 2.32
C ALA A 29 35.88 -11.20 1.87
N ALA A 30 36.59 -10.12 2.18
CA ALA A 30 36.29 -8.80 1.66
C ALA A 30 36.50 -8.80 0.13
N SER A 31 35.40 -8.83 -0.63
CA SER A 31 35.40 -8.47 -2.04
C SER A 31 35.18 -6.97 -2.13
N ALA A 32 36.24 -6.23 -2.46
CA ALA A 32 36.16 -4.83 -2.85
C ALA A 32 35.04 -4.64 -3.89
N HIS A 33 34.00 -3.92 -3.50
CA HIS A 33 32.98 -3.44 -4.43
C HIS A 33 33.53 -2.18 -5.08
N GLU A 34 33.86 -2.26 -6.36
CA GLU A 34 34.01 -1.09 -7.21
C GLU A 34 32.70 -0.30 -7.17
N ASP A 35 32.77 0.92 -6.62
CA ASP A 35 31.75 1.94 -6.69
C ASP A 35 31.53 2.31 -8.16
N GLU A 36 30.52 1.72 -8.79
CA GLU A 36 30.08 2.10 -10.13
C GLU A 36 29.25 3.41 -10.00
N PRO A 37 29.66 4.51 -10.64
CA PRO A 37 29.01 5.81 -10.47
C PRO A 37 27.62 5.78 -11.08
N GLN A 38 26.59 6.03 -10.25
CA GLN A 38 25.25 6.29 -10.76
C GLN A 38 25.25 7.62 -11.51
N PRO A 39 24.75 7.69 -12.77
CA PRO A 39 24.52 8.95 -13.44
C PRO A 39 23.52 9.77 -12.60
N ALA A 40 23.76 11.07 -12.46
CA ALA A 40 22.86 11.99 -11.78
C ALA A 40 21.46 11.92 -12.42
N GLU A 41 20.52 11.24 -11.76
CA GLU A 41 19.11 11.24 -12.11
C GLU A 41 18.39 12.35 -11.34
N ASP A 42 17.48 13.05 -12.04
CA ASP A 42 16.54 14.07 -11.57
C ASP A 42 16.06 13.77 -10.13
N ASP A 43 16.44 14.62 -9.18
CA ASP A 43 16.46 14.33 -7.74
C ASP A 43 15.07 14.36 -7.07
N GLY A 44 14.00 14.17 -7.86
CA GLY A 44 12.63 14.02 -7.37
C GLY A 44 12.29 15.08 -6.33
N GLY A 45 12.66 16.34 -6.60
CA GLY A 45 12.15 17.48 -5.84
C GLY A 45 10.63 17.43 -5.73
N ALA A 46 10.06 18.03 -4.68
CA ALA A 46 8.60 18.15 -4.57
C ALA A 46 8.00 18.58 -5.89
N VAL A 47 6.91 17.96 -6.30
CA VAL A 47 6.12 18.48 -7.39
C VAL A 47 5.54 19.79 -6.88
N ALA A 48 5.99 20.92 -7.42
CA ALA A 48 5.34 22.19 -7.14
C ALA A 48 3.89 22.08 -7.63
N ALA A 49 2.92 22.41 -6.78
CA ALA A 49 1.54 22.53 -7.22
C ALA A 49 1.47 23.58 -8.35
N THR A 50 0.65 23.34 -9.36
CA THR A 50 0.37 24.30 -10.43
C THR A 50 -0.99 24.95 -10.18
N PRO A 51 -1.29 26.13 -10.75
CA PRO A 51 -2.63 26.72 -10.65
C PRO A 51 -3.74 25.77 -11.11
N GLU A 52 -3.51 25.00 -12.17
CA GLU A 52 -4.47 24.00 -12.67
C GLU A 52 -4.67 22.87 -11.65
N ALA A 53 -3.59 22.41 -11.00
CA ALA A 53 -3.67 21.42 -9.94
C ALA A 53 -4.43 21.94 -8.72
N ALA A 54 -4.28 23.24 -8.40
CA ALA A 54 -4.99 23.89 -7.31
C ALA A 54 -6.49 23.94 -7.58
N GLN A 55 -6.88 24.30 -8.81
CA GLN A 55 -8.28 24.32 -9.23
C GLN A 55 -8.90 22.92 -9.22
N ALA A 56 -8.23 21.92 -9.79
CA ALA A 56 -8.72 20.54 -9.76
C ALA A 56 -8.86 19.99 -8.32
N ALA A 57 -7.96 20.38 -7.41
CA ALA A 57 -8.08 20.00 -6.01
C ALA A 57 -9.26 20.69 -5.31
N LEU A 58 -9.54 21.96 -5.65
CA LEU A 58 -10.71 22.68 -5.14
C LEU A 58 -12.02 22.10 -5.66
N GLU A 59 -12.07 21.73 -6.94
CA GLU A 59 -13.22 21.07 -7.57
C GLU A 59 -13.51 19.71 -6.93
N GLY A 60 -12.52 18.82 -6.83
CA GLY A 60 -12.73 17.53 -6.17
C GLY A 60 -13.12 17.68 -4.69
N ALA A 61 -12.54 18.64 -3.97
CA ALA A 61 -12.91 18.90 -2.58
C ALA A 61 -14.33 19.48 -2.45
N THR A 62 -14.76 20.26 -3.45
CA THR A 62 -16.12 20.78 -3.59
C THR A 62 -17.13 19.65 -3.77
N GLU A 63 -16.85 18.72 -4.68
CA GLU A 63 -17.74 17.58 -4.95
C GLU A 63 -17.89 16.68 -3.72
N LEU A 64 -16.81 16.51 -2.94
CA LEU A 64 -16.85 15.78 -1.67
C LEU A 64 -17.81 16.44 -0.69
N VAL A 65 -17.71 17.76 -0.51
CA VAL A 65 -18.53 18.45 0.48
C VAL A 65 -19.99 18.59 0.05
N GLU A 66 -20.25 18.75 -1.25
CA GLU A 66 -21.58 18.80 -1.84
C GLU A 66 -22.25 17.40 -1.95
N GLY A 67 -21.51 16.32 -1.70
CA GLY A 67 -22.02 14.95 -1.79
C GLY A 67 -22.23 14.46 -3.23
N THR A 68 -21.61 15.10 -4.21
CA THR A 68 -21.71 14.78 -5.64
C THR A 68 -20.55 13.91 -6.15
N ALA A 69 -19.49 13.77 -5.36
CA ALA A 69 -18.34 12.91 -5.66
C ALA A 69 -18.75 11.43 -5.83
N SER A 70 -18.13 10.73 -6.78
CA SER A 70 -18.30 9.29 -6.98
C SER A 70 -17.78 8.48 -5.80
N GLU A 71 -18.15 7.19 -5.71
CA GLU A 71 -17.66 6.30 -4.65
C GLU A 71 -16.12 6.21 -4.59
N ALA A 72 -15.47 6.17 -5.75
CA ALA A 72 -14.01 6.14 -5.82
C ALA A 72 -13.39 7.46 -5.34
N GLU A 73 -13.97 8.61 -5.70
CA GLU A 73 -13.50 9.93 -5.23
C GLU A 73 -13.69 10.11 -3.73
N ARG A 74 -14.81 9.61 -3.19
CA ARG A 74 -15.08 9.61 -1.74
C ARG A 74 -14.08 8.78 -0.95
N ALA A 75 -13.64 7.64 -1.48
CA ALA A 75 -12.58 6.86 -0.85
C ALA A 75 -11.28 7.69 -0.72
N GLU A 76 -11.02 8.61 -1.67
CA GLU A 76 -9.83 9.46 -1.70
C GLU A 76 -9.94 10.77 -0.90
N ALA A 77 -10.96 10.94 -0.05
CA ALA A 77 -11.26 12.21 0.61
C ALA A 77 -10.04 12.85 1.30
N THR A 78 -9.28 12.04 2.04
CA THR A 78 -8.04 12.47 2.72
C THR A 78 -7.00 13.00 1.74
N LEU A 79 -6.77 12.34 0.60
CA LEU A 79 -5.79 12.80 -0.39
C LEU A 79 -6.26 14.01 -1.18
N THR A 80 -7.56 14.13 -1.44
CA THR A 80 -8.16 15.31 -2.07
C THR A 80 -8.01 16.54 -1.18
N LEU A 81 -8.39 16.44 0.10
CA LEU A 81 -8.21 17.54 1.08
C LEU A 81 -6.72 17.88 1.29
N ARG A 82 -5.85 16.87 1.29
CA ARG A 82 -4.41 17.07 1.34
C ARG A 82 -3.88 17.85 0.13
N ASP A 83 -4.30 17.52 -1.09
CA ASP A 83 -3.86 18.24 -2.28
C ASP A 83 -4.43 19.67 -2.34
N LEU A 84 -5.66 19.88 -1.85
CA LEU A 84 -6.21 21.23 -1.68
C LEU A 84 -5.36 22.05 -0.71
N ALA A 85 -5.02 21.50 0.47
CA ALA A 85 -4.22 22.18 1.47
C ALA A 85 -2.80 22.51 0.98
N VAL A 86 -2.17 21.60 0.23
CA VAL A 86 -0.87 21.82 -0.40
C VAL A 86 -0.93 22.93 -1.45
N SER A 87 -2.03 23.00 -2.20
CA SER A 87 -2.20 23.94 -3.30
C SER A 87 -2.82 25.28 -2.88
N LEU A 88 -3.27 25.39 -1.63
CA LEU A 88 -3.94 26.57 -1.06
C LEU A 88 -3.22 27.90 -1.34
N PRO A 89 -1.87 28.00 -1.26
CA PRO A 89 -1.17 29.27 -1.55
C PRO A 89 -1.31 29.78 -2.99
N LEU A 90 -1.76 28.93 -3.92
CA LEU A 90 -1.96 29.27 -5.34
C LEU A 90 -3.37 29.77 -5.63
N LEU A 91 -4.35 29.47 -4.77
CA LEU A 91 -5.71 29.97 -4.89
C LEU A 91 -5.80 31.43 -4.42
N ARG A 92 -6.73 32.19 -4.99
CA ARG A 92 -6.95 33.62 -4.70
C ARG A 92 -8.45 33.92 -4.60
N GLY A 93 -8.81 35.07 -4.02
CA GLY A 93 -10.20 35.53 -3.95
C GLY A 93 -11.16 34.49 -3.36
N ASP A 94 -12.31 34.33 -3.99
CA ASP A 94 -13.39 33.44 -3.56
C ASP A 94 -12.96 31.96 -3.56
N ASP A 95 -12.13 31.54 -4.52
CA ASP A 95 -11.60 30.16 -4.56
C ASP A 95 -10.77 29.86 -3.32
N ARG A 96 -9.94 30.81 -2.88
CA ARG A 96 -9.16 30.65 -1.65
C ARG A 96 -10.06 30.65 -0.43
N ALA A 97 -11.04 31.56 -0.36
CA ALA A 97 -11.98 31.60 0.76
C ALA A 97 -12.75 30.27 0.86
N ARG A 98 -13.22 29.72 -0.26
CA ARG A 98 -13.86 28.41 -0.35
C ARG A 98 -12.94 27.29 0.10
N ALA A 99 -11.69 27.28 -0.36
CA ALA A 99 -10.71 26.27 0.03
C ALA A 99 -10.37 26.31 1.53
N GLU A 100 -10.11 27.50 2.08
CA GLU A 100 -9.87 27.72 3.51
C GLU A 100 -11.08 27.28 4.34
N ALA A 101 -12.27 27.53 3.81
CA ALA A 101 -13.50 27.05 4.40
C ALA A 101 -13.49 25.50 4.40
N ILE A 102 -13.38 24.83 3.26
CA ILE A 102 -13.46 23.35 3.16
C ILE A 102 -12.43 22.67 4.10
N LEU A 103 -11.25 23.26 4.28
CA LEU A 103 -10.19 22.76 5.16
C LEU A 103 -10.34 23.17 6.63
N ALA A 104 -11.40 23.89 6.99
CA ALA A 104 -11.63 24.32 8.36
C ALA A 104 -12.07 23.13 9.22
N ARG A 105 -11.65 23.13 10.49
CA ARG A 105 -12.13 22.16 11.47
C ARG A 105 -13.65 22.32 11.67
N PRO A 106 -14.37 21.26 12.05
CA PRO A 106 -15.80 21.36 12.38
C PRO A 106 -16.13 22.44 13.42
N THR A 107 -15.21 22.74 14.34
CA THR A 107 -15.38 23.80 15.37
C THR A 107 -15.07 25.22 14.90
N ASP A 108 -14.44 25.39 13.74
CA ASP A 108 -14.01 26.70 13.24
C ASP A 108 -15.15 27.44 12.50
N ARG A 109 -16.33 26.81 12.36
CA ARG A 109 -17.47 27.33 11.61
C ARG A 109 -18.74 27.34 12.45
N GLY A 110 -19.45 28.47 12.43
CA GLY A 110 -20.82 28.58 12.96
C GLY A 110 -21.92 28.37 11.91
N SER A 111 -21.58 28.41 10.62
CA SER A 111 -22.51 28.10 9.52
C SER A 111 -22.01 26.88 8.74
N ASP A 112 -22.83 25.84 8.73
CA ASP A 112 -22.55 24.54 8.11
C ASP A 112 -22.72 24.59 6.58
N ASN A 113 -21.98 25.47 5.91
CA ASN A 113 -22.17 25.70 4.47
C ASN A 113 -21.78 24.48 3.61
N TYR A 114 -21.18 23.44 4.21
CA TYR A 114 -20.55 22.31 3.52
C TYR A 114 -20.76 20.96 4.25
N GLY A 115 -21.69 20.88 5.21
CA GLY A 115 -22.19 19.63 5.81
C GLY A 115 -21.28 18.94 6.84
N ASP A 116 -20.27 19.63 7.38
CA ASP A 116 -19.38 19.13 8.44
C ASP A 116 -18.98 20.19 9.48
N GLY A 117 -19.61 21.36 9.45
CA GLY A 117 -19.44 22.40 10.45
C GLY A 117 -20.43 22.21 11.61
N TYR A 118 -19.94 22.26 12.84
CA TYR A 118 -20.83 22.17 13.99
C TYR A 118 -21.70 23.43 14.13
N SER A 119 -23.00 23.26 13.97
CA SER A 119 -24.00 24.33 14.17
C SER A 119 -24.32 24.64 15.64
N VAL A 120 -23.79 23.83 16.58
CA VAL A 120 -23.92 24.04 18.02
C VAL A 120 -22.57 23.86 18.72
N SER A 121 -22.44 24.33 19.96
CA SER A 121 -21.20 24.17 20.73
C SER A 121 -20.82 22.70 20.94
N SER A 122 -19.57 22.37 20.59
CA SER A 122 -19.04 21.02 20.77
C SER A 122 -18.63 20.75 22.21
N LYS A 123 -18.61 19.46 22.55
CA LYS A 123 -18.00 18.88 23.74
C LYS A 123 -16.70 18.20 23.34
N ARG A 124 -15.75 18.12 24.28
CA ARG A 124 -14.43 17.53 24.06
C ARG A 124 -14.06 16.57 25.18
N LYS A 125 -13.45 15.44 24.82
CA LYS A 125 -12.88 14.48 25.78
C LYS A 125 -11.60 13.88 25.24
N CYS A 126 -10.56 13.83 26.08
CA CYS A 126 -9.23 13.41 25.66
C CYS A 126 -8.72 12.20 26.44
N LYS A 127 -7.86 11.41 25.81
CA LYS A 127 -7.15 10.28 26.42
C LYS A 127 -5.77 10.11 25.77
N GLY A 128 -4.72 10.16 26.58
CA GLY A 128 -3.35 10.19 26.05
C GLY A 128 -3.15 11.43 25.16
N ASN A 129 -2.74 11.20 23.92
CA ASN A 129 -2.40 12.25 22.93
C ASN A 129 -3.51 12.48 21.89
N VAL A 130 -4.75 12.05 22.14
CA VAL A 130 -5.89 12.29 21.24
C VAL A 130 -7.09 12.84 22.00
N CYS A 131 -7.85 13.70 21.33
CA CYS A 131 -9.12 14.25 21.77
C CYS A 131 -10.21 13.89 20.76
N VAL A 132 -11.39 13.55 21.28
CA VAL A 132 -12.62 13.44 20.49
C VAL A 132 -13.48 14.66 20.78
N HIS A 133 -13.94 15.30 19.71
CA HIS A 133 -14.92 16.39 19.71
C HIS A 133 -16.23 15.87 19.13
N TRP A 134 -17.36 16.34 19.68
CA TRP A 134 -18.69 15.97 19.22
C TRP A 134 -19.72 17.02 19.65
N VAL A 135 -20.86 17.10 18.98
CA VAL A 135 -21.99 17.93 19.42
C VAL A 135 -23.05 17.10 20.16
N PRO A 136 -23.79 17.69 21.13
CA PRO A 136 -24.81 16.97 21.90
C PRO A 136 -26.15 16.81 21.17
N SER A 137 -26.35 17.51 20.06
CA SER A 137 -27.58 17.57 19.24
C SER A 137 -27.19 17.90 17.81
N THR A 138 -28.16 17.82 16.88
CA THR A 138 -28.02 17.88 15.40
C THR A 138 -27.67 16.53 14.77
N ALA A 139 -27.62 16.46 13.44
CA ALA A 139 -27.27 15.26 12.70
C ALA A 139 -25.87 14.73 13.09
N ASP A 140 -24.92 15.64 13.36
CA ASP A 140 -23.56 15.31 13.79
C ASP A 140 -23.45 14.66 15.18
N ALA A 141 -24.54 14.61 15.93
CA ALA A 141 -24.51 14.07 17.28
C ALA A 141 -24.27 12.54 17.23
N PRO A 142 -23.26 12.01 17.93
CA PRO A 142 -23.11 10.57 18.08
C PRO A 142 -24.30 10.00 18.88
N PRO A 143 -24.68 8.73 18.68
CA PRO A 143 -25.93 8.16 19.20
C PRO A 143 -26.02 8.17 20.72
N ASN A 144 -24.86 8.12 21.41
CA ASN A 144 -24.79 8.26 22.86
C ASN A 144 -23.35 8.48 23.35
N ARG A 145 -23.22 8.79 24.65
CA ARG A 145 -21.92 9.00 25.31
C ARG A 145 -21.06 7.74 25.38
N ALA A 146 -21.64 6.53 25.35
CA ALA A 146 -20.87 5.30 25.33
C ALA A 146 -20.16 5.10 23.99
N TRP A 147 -20.78 5.54 22.88
CA TRP A 147 -20.16 5.56 21.57
C TRP A 147 -18.99 6.54 21.48
N VAL A 148 -19.12 7.75 22.05
CA VAL A 148 -18.01 8.70 22.18
C VAL A 148 -16.82 8.08 22.94
N ASN A 149 -17.09 7.37 24.04
CA ASN A 149 -16.05 6.68 24.80
C ASN A 149 -15.40 5.54 24.00
N THR A 150 -16.18 4.84 23.17
CA THR A 150 -15.70 3.78 22.29
C THR A 150 -14.74 4.34 21.24
N ASN A 151 -15.14 5.41 20.56
CA ASN A 151 -14.30 6.18 19.63
C ASN A 151 -12.98 6.58 20.28
N LEU A 152 -13.04 7.31 21.40
CA LEU A 152 -11.85 7.77 22.11
C LEU A 152 -10.92 6.61 22.52
N ALA A 153 -11.48 5.47 22.93
CA ALA A 153 -10.71 4.29 23.30
C ALA A 153 -10.02 3.63 22.09
N VAL A 154 -10.69 3.56 20.93
CA VAL A 154 -10.13 3.01 19.69
C VAL A 154 -9.02 3.92 19.16
N LEU A 155 -9.30 5.22 19.02
CA LEU A 155 -8.34 6.22 18.53
C LEU A 155 -7.05 6.22 19.37
N HIS A 156 -7.18 6.22 20.70
CA HIS A 156 -6.03 6.13 21.60
C HIS A 156 -5.25 4.82 21.41
N LYS A 157 -5.92 3.69 21.15
CA LYS A 157 -5.25 2.41 20.88
C LYS A 157 -4.51 2.44 19.54
N VAL A 158 -5.08 3.03 18.49
CA VAL A 158 -4.43 3.16 17.18
C VAL A 158 -3.14 3.97 17.30
N LEU A 159 -3.19 5.18 17.88
CA LEU A 159 -1.97 5.99 18.03
C LEU A 159 -0.90 5.32 18.89
N ARG A 160 -1.31 4.62 19.96
CA ARG A 160 -0.38 3.81 20.75
C ARG A 160 0.23 2.66 19.96
N HIS A 161 -0.56 2.01 19.10
CA HIS A 161 -0.09 0.93 18.24
C HIS A 161 0.96 1.44 17.25
N SER A 162 0.67 2.52 16.52
CA SER A 162 1.61 3.16 15.60
C SER A 162 2.91 3.58 16.31
N LYS A 163 2.81 4.16 17.51
CA LYS A 163 3.98 4.49 18.34
C LYS A 163 4.79 3.26 18.74
N LYS A 164 4.13 2.15 19.12
CA LYS A 164 4.81 0.89 19.48
C LYS A 164 5.54 0.28 18.29
N MET A 165 5.02 0.45 17.08
CA MET A 165 5.70 0.09 15.83
C MET A 165 6.84 1.06 15.46
N GLY A 166 7.02 2.13 16.25
CA GLY A 166 8.13 3.06 16.16
C GLY A 166 7.90 4.21 15.19
N TYR A 167 6.68 4.41 14.70
CA TYR A 167 6.35 5.58 13.88
C TYR A 167 6.38 6.87 14.71
N ARG A 168 6.51 8.00 14.01
CA ARG A 168 6.26 9.32 14.58
C ARG A 168 4.82 9.40 15.07
N ALA A 169 4.59 10.21 16.11
CA ALA A 169 3.24 10.64 16.43
C ALA A 169 2.79 11.71 15.42
N PRO A 170 1.47 11.87 15.18
CA PRO A 170 0.95 13.04 14.48
C PRO A 170 1.51 14.34 15.10
N THR A 171 1.76 15.34 14.26
CA THR A 171 2.31 16.62 14.72
C THR A 171 1.31 17.30 15.66
N SER A 172 1.79 17.81 16.80
CA SER A 172 0.97 18.54 17.77
C SER A 172 0.38 19.82 17.15
N ASP A 173 -0.87 20.11 17.46
CA ASP A 173 -1.63 21.32 17.11
C ASP A 173 -1.27 22.53 17.99
N ARG A 174 -0.44 22.39 19.04
CA ARG A 174 -0.05 23.52 19.90
C ARG A 174 0.49 24.76 19.16
N PRO A 175 1.23 24.63 18.04
CA PRO A 175 1.72 25.78 17.27
C PRO A 175 0.64 26.49 16.44
N VAL A 176 -0.59 25.98 16.41
CA VAL A 176 -1.70 26.52 15.61
C VAL A 176 -2.28 27.76 16.30
N PRO A 177 -2.28 28.95 15.66
CA PRO A 177 -2.92 30.15 16.19
C PRO A 177 -4.41 29.95 16.47
N GLY A 178 -4.93 30.58 17.54
CA GLY A 178 -6.35 30.51 17.89
C GLY A 178 -6.76 29.32 18.77
N ASN A 179 -5.81 28.51 19.25
CA ASN A 179 -6.07 27.37 20.14
C ASN A 179 -7.06 26.35 19.52
N LYS A 180 -6.99 26.15 18.20
CA LYS A 180 -7.80 25.21 17.43
C LYS A 180 -7.59 23.79 17.97
N GLY A 181 -8.57 23.24 18.70
CA GLY A 181 -8.45 21.94 19.37
C GLY A 181 -7.83 21.99 20.77
N GLY A 182 -6.81 22.81 20.93
CA GLY A 182 -6.60 23.66 22.11
C GLY A 182 -5.89 23.04 23.30
N ASN A 183 -5.16 21.93 23.11
CA ASN A 183 -4.35 21.34 24.18
C ASN A 183 -3.08 20.62 23.70
N GLY A 184 -2.66 20.80 22.45
CA GLY A 184 -1.44 20.17 21.93
C GLY A 184 -1.61 18.70 21.53
N LYS A 185 -2.83 18.17 21.56
CA LYS A 185 -3.15 16.76 21.24
C LYS A 185 -3.78 16.67 19.86
N PHE A 186 -3.75 15.48 19.30
CA PHE A 186 -4.39 15.24 18.00
C PHE A 186 -5.91 15.28 18.15
N ASP A 187 -6.60 16.02 17.28
CA ASP A 187 -8.05 16.17 17.33
C ASP A 187 -8.75 15.29 16.30
N VAL A 188 -9.79 14.61 16.77
CA VAL A 188 -10.73 13.87 15.93
C VAL A 188 -12.14 14.36 16.22
N TYR A 189 -12.88 14.68 15.18
CA TYR A 189 -14.25 15.18 15.25
C TYR A 189 -15.21 14.07 14.83
N LEU A 190 -16.36 13.97 15.50
CA LEU A 190 -17.47 13.11 15.09
C LEU A 190 -18.53 13.98 14.41
N ALA A 191 -18.88 13.66 13.18
CA ALA A 191 -19.87 14.39 12.37
C ALA A 191 -20.61 13.42 11.45
N ASP A 192 -21.80 13.78 10.98
CA ASP A 192 -22.57 12.96 10.02
C ASP A 192 -21.96 13.14 8.62
N VAL A 193 -20.87 12.43 8.39
CA VAL A 193 -20.21 12.37 7.07
C VAL A 193 -20.68 11.14 6.28
N GLY A 194 -21.31 10.18 6.96
CA GLY A 194 -21.90 8.97 6.42
C GLY A 194 -23.08 9.25 5.49
N SER A 195 -23.87 10.30 5.74
CA SER A 195 -24.90 10.80 4.82
C SER A 195 -24.37 11.13 3.42
N ARG A 196 -23.08 11.46 3.29
CA ARG A 196 -22.38 11.69 2.02
C ARG A 196 -21.58 10.47 1.56
N GLY A 197 -21.65 9.35 2.26
CA GLY A 197 -20.93 8.11 1.95
C GLY A 197 -19.45 8.12 2.35
N LEU A 198 -19.05 8.97 3.30
CA LEU A 198 -17.69 9.02 3.84
C LEU A 198 -17.63 8.32 5.20
N TYR A 199 -16.71 7.37 5.37
CA TYR A 199 -16.45 6.77 6.69
C TYR A 199 -15.69 7.75 7.61
N GLY A 200 -14.88 8.60 7.00
CA GLY A 200 -14.03 9.58 7.67
C GLY A 200 -12.97 10.12 6.71
N TYR A 201 -12.24 11.13 7.16
CA TYR A 201 -11.13 11.73 6.43
C TYR A 201 -10.16 12.41 7.40
N CYS A 202 -8.96 12.72 6.93
CA CYS A 202 -8.04 13.65 7.59
C CYS A 202 -7.65 14.79 6.67
N ALA A 203 -7.59 16.01 7.22
CA ALA A 203 -7.13 17.19 6.49
C ALA A 203 -5.83 17.70 7.12
N PRO A 204 -4.78 17.94 6.31
CA PRO A 204 -3.59 18.61 6.81
C PRO A 204 -3.82 20.11 6.94
N GLU A 205 -3.20 20.69 7.96
CA GLU A 205 -3.20 22.12 8.24
C GLU A 205 -1.79 22.57 8.66
N TYR A 206 -1.52 23.87 8.56
CA TYR A 206 -0.25 24.48 8.98
C TYR A 206 0.97 23.76 8.41
N LEU A 207 1.02 23.67 7.08
CA LEU A 207 2.11 23.04 6.35
C LEU A 207 3.43 23.75 6.71
N ARG A 208 4.33 23.01 7.35
CA ARG A 208 5.71 23.46 7.59
C ARG A 208 6.56 23.05 6.42
N THR A 209 6.48 23.79 5.34
CA THR A 209 7.28 23.59 4.13
C THR A 209 8.72 24.05 4.35
N ASP A 210 9.67 23.22 3.95
CA ASP A 210 11.05 23.66 3.80
C ASP A 210 11.21 24.59 2.58
N LYS A 211 12.41 25.16 2.39
CA LYS A 211 12.75 26.03 1.24
C LYS A 211 12.54 25.37 -0.14
N LYS A 212 12.19 24.08 -0.20
CA LYS A 212 11.96 23.29 -1.42
C LYS A 212 10.51 22.81 -1.53
N GLY A 213 9.59 23.38 -0.75
CA GLY A 213 8.15 23.13 -0.84
C GLY A 213 7.69 21.79 -0.25
N ARG A 214 8.54 21.05 0.50
CA ARG A 214 8.11 19.80 1.15
C ARG A 214 7.88 19.98 2.63
N GLY A 215 6.66 19.62 3.04
CA GLY A 215 6.17 19.92 4.36
C GLY A 215 5.93 18.69 5.20
N ARG A 216 6.19 18.84 6.49
CA ARG A 216 5.39 18.14 7.49
C ARG A 216 4.14 18.97 7.70
N ALA A 217 3.01 18.34 7.90
CA ALA A 217 1.80 19.04 8.28
C ALA A 217 1.36 18.66 9.69
N ILE A 218 0.64 19.57 10.32
CA ILE A 218 -0.31 19.24 11.36
C ILE A 218 -1.56 18.70 10.64
N GLY A 219 -2.46 18.05 11.36
CA GLY A 219 -3.74 17.66 10.80
C GLY A 219 -4.77 17.41 11.87
N TYR A 220 -6.01 17.26 11.44
CA TYR A 220 -7.12 16.71 12.20
C TYR A 220 -7.80 15.63 11.37
N CYS A 221 -8.66 14.83 12.01
CA CYS A 221 -9.53 13.92 11.29
C CYS A 221 -10.99 14.11 11.67
N VAL A 222 -11.88 13.77 10.76
CA VAL A 222 -13.32 13.65 10.99
C VAL A 222 -13.69 12.20 10.75
N LEU A 223 -14.39 11.58 11.69
CA LEU A 223 -14.94 10.24 11.53
C LEU A 223 -16.46 10.34 11.58
N ASP A 224 -17.11 9.41 10.90
CA ASP A 224 -18.55 9.32 10.96
C ASP A 224 -19.06 9.13 12.41
N ASN A 225 -20.14 9.83 12.73
CA ASN A 225 -20.64 9.95 14.09
C ASN A 225 -21.18 8.61 14.62
N ASP A 226 -21.62 7.68 13.77
CA ASP A 226 -22.23 6.42 14.22
C ASP A 226 -22.04 5.18 13.32
N PHE A 227 -21.62 5.38 12.07
CA PHE A 227 -21.40 4.41 10.99
C PHE A 227 -22.66 3.63 10.59
N ALA A 228 -23.86 4.19 10.77
CA ALA A 228 -25.13 3.52 10.51
C ALA A 228 -25.45 3.37 9.02
N GLU A 229 -24.86 4.19 8.17
CA GLU A 229 -25.04 4.21 6.71
C GLU A 229 -24.26 3.08 6.02
N PHE A 230 -23.38 2.43 6.75
CA PHE A 230 -22.41 1.50 6.21
C PHE A 230 -22.72 0.05 6.54
N PRO A 231 -22.42 -0.89 5.62
CA PRO A 231 -22.59 -2.31 5.91
C PRO A 231 -21.67 -2.76 7.05
N GLY A 232 -22.05 -3.86 7.69
CA GLY A 232 -21.28 -4.44 8.79
C GLY A 232 -21.60 -3.80 10.14
N SER A 233 -20.70 -3.95 11.10
CA SER A 233 -20.90 -3.39 12.43
C SER A 233 -20.18 -2.05 12.55
N ALA A 234 -20.84 -1.04 13.13
CA ALA A 234 -20.25 0.26 13.42
C ALA A 234 -18.88 0.15 14.12
N LYS A 235 -18.73 -0.81 15.03
CA LYS A 235 -17.47 -1.05 15.75
C LYS A 235 -16.36 -1.60 14.85
N ALA A 236 -16.68 -2.42 13.84
CA ALA A 236 -15.71 -2.90 12.87
C ALA A 236 -15.28 -1.74 11.96
N ASN A 237 -16.25 -0.97 11.45
CA ASN A 237 -16.02 0.20 10.60
C ASN A 237 -15.13 1.22 11.31
N LEU A 238 -15.49 1.62 12.54
CA LEU A 238 -14.66 2.47 13.39
C LEU A 238 -13.22 1.96 13.55
N ARG A 239 -13.01 0.64 13.73
CA ARG A 239 -11.66 0.10 13.93
C ARG A 239 -10.80 0.20 12.69
N VAL A 240 -11.38 -0.04 11.53
CA VAL A 240 -10.69 0.02 10.23
C VAL A 240 -10.43 1.47 9.86
N THR A 241 -11.48 2.31 9.83
CA THR A 241 -11.38 3.72 9.50
C THR A 241 -10.43 4.45 10.44
N ALA A 242 -10.51 4.22 11.76
CA ALA A 242 -9.56 4.84 12.68
C ALA A 242 -8.11 4.37 12.44
N ALA A 243 -7.88 3.13 12.03
CA ALA A 243 -6.54 2.64 11.73
C ALA A 243 -5.97 3.28 10.44
N HIS A 244 -6.81 3.41 9.42
CA HIS A 244 -6.49 4.02 8.14
C HIS A 244 -6.22 5.52 8.27
N GLU A 245 -7.20 6.27 8.75
CA GLU A 245 -7.16 7.74 8.81
C GLU A 245 -6.08 8.26 9.76
N LEU A 246 -5.96 7.69 10.97
CA LEU A 246 -4.89 8.12 11.88
C LEU A 246 -3.50 7.75 11.37
N PHE A 247 -3.39 6.78 10.45
CA PHE A 247 -2.11 6.53 9.79
C PHE A 247 -1.79 7.61 8.77
N HIS A 248 -2.76 8.19 8.06
CA HIS A 248 -2.51 9.42 7.27
C HIS A 248 -2.02 10.58 8.13
N ALA A 249 -2.63 10.80 9.31
CA ALA A 249 -2.14 11.81 10.25
C ALA A 249 -0.68 11.56 10.69
N VAL A 250 -0.29 10.29 10.84
CA VAL A 250 1.12 9.89 11.06
C VAL A 250 1.96 10.21 9.82
N GLN A 251 1.51 9.85 8.62
CA GLN A 251 2.23 10.09 7.35
C GLN A 251 2.48 11.58 7.10
N PHE A 252 1.52 12.46 7.40
CA PHE A 252 1.66 13.92 7.32
C PHE A 252 2.83 14.45 8.17
N SER A 253 3.22 13.74 9.25
CA SER A 253 4.39 14.08 10.06
C SER A 253 5.74 13.66 9.43
N TYR A 254 5.71 12.86 8.37
CA TYR A 254 6.88 12.45 7.59
C TYR A 254 7.05 13.33 6.35
N ASP A 255 6.08 13.28 5.45
CA ASP A 255 6.01 14.08 4.22
C ASP A 255 4.55 14.13 3.73
N VAL A 256 3.94 15.31 3.73
CA VAL A 256 2.56 15.52 3.26
C VAL A 256 2.44 15.45 1.74
N ASN A 257 3.54 15.58 0.99
CA ASN A 257 3.53 15.63 -0.48
C ASN A 257 3.91 14.30 -1.13
N GLU A 258 3.95 13.22 -0.36
CA GLU A 258 4.40 11.93 -0.85
C GLU A 258 3.41 11.29 -1.84
N ASP A 259 3.90 10.36 -2.65
CA ASP A 259 3.14 9.67 -3.69
C ASP A 259 1.84 9.06 -3.16
N ARG A 260 0.72 9.40 -3.81
CA ARG A 260 -0.63 8.99 -3.40
C ARG A 260 -0.77 7.48 -3.19
N TRP A 261 -0.25 6.67 -4.12
CA TRP A 261 -0.31 5.21 -4.01
C TRP A 261 0.37 4.70 -2.72
N PHE A 262 1.46 5.35 -2.30
CA PHE A 262 2.23 4.94 -1.12
C PHE A 262 1.51 5.33 0.18
N MET A 263 0.84 6.47 0.19
CA MET A 263 -0.02 6.89 1.31
C MET A 263 -1.16 5.88 1.50
N GLU A 264 -1.95 5.64 0.47
CA GLU A 264 -3.09 4.71 0.54
C GLU A 264 -2.65 3.28 0.85
N SER A 265 -1.73 2.73 0.07
CA SER A 265 -1.33 1.33 0.24
C SER A 265 -0.74 1.04 1.62
N THR A 266 -0.07 2.01 2.26
CA THR A 266 0.43 1.83 3.63
C THR A 266 -0.60 2.11 4.72
N ALA A 267 -1.60 2.96 4.47
CA ALA A 267 -2.76 3.12 5.35
C ALA A 267 -3.62 1.85 5.35
N THR A 268 -3.92 1.29 4.18
CA THR A 268 -4.61 -0.01 4.05
C THR A 268 -3.81 -1.16 4.67
N TRP A 269 -2.47 -1.13 4.59
CA TRP A 269 -1.64 -2.10 5.30
C TRP A 269 -1.72 -1.94 6.83
N MET A 270 -1.91 -0.72 7.36
CA MET A 270 -2.05 -0.49 8.79
C MET A 270 -3.36 -1.06 9.35
N GLU A 271 -4.41 -1.13 8.53
CA GLU A 271 -5.66 -1.83 8.90
C GLU A 271 -5.38 -3.28 9.28
N GLU A 272 -4.58 -4.00 8.50
CA GLU A 272 -4.16 -5.38 8.80
C GLU A 272 -3.37 -5.48 10.11
N ARG A 273 -2.62 -4.43 10.49
CA ARG A 273 -1.81 -4.44 11.70
C ARG A 273 -2.61 -4.19 12.97
N PHE A 274 -3.71 -3.46 12.86
CA PHE A 274 -4.53 -3.05 14.01
C PHE A 274 -5.88 -3.77 14.10
N ALA A 275 -6.52 -3.98 12.96
CA ALA A 275 -7.87 -4.52 12.78
C ALA A 275 -7.91 -5.84 11.99
N ASP A 276 -6.81 -6.60 11.99
CA ASP A 276 -6.60 -7.93 11.37
C ASP A 276 -7.87 -8.78 11.22
N ALA A 277 -8.59 -9.05 12.32
CA ALA A 277 -9.78 -9.91 12.32
C ALA A 277 -10.97 -9.39 11.49
N VAL A 278 -10.99 -8.10 11.10
CA VAL A 278 -12.08 -7.50 10.31
C VAL A 278 -11.93 -7.86 8.83
N ASN A 279 -10.71 -7.98 8.32
CA ASN A 279 -10.40 -8.34 6.93
C ASN A 279 -10.99 -7.39 5.87
N ASP A 280 -11.17 -6.11 6.21
CA ASP A 280 -11.79 -5.13 5.32
C ASP A 280 -10.98 -4.94 4.02
N ASN A 281 -9.68 -4.72 4.15
CA ASN A 281 -8.72 -4.58 3.05
C ASN A 281 -8.74 -5.72 1.99
N ARG A 282 -9.35 -6.88 2.29
CA ARG A 282 -9.46 -8.00 1.36
C ARG A 282 -10.42 -7.69 0.23
N GLN A 283 -11.35 -6.75 0.42
CA GLN A 283 -12.27 -6.28 -0.61
C GLN A 283 -11.53 -5.71 -1.83
N TYR A 284 -10.32 -5.17 -1.63
CA TYR A 284 -9.50 -4.59 -2.70
C TYR A 284 -8.69 -5.64 -3.48
N LEU A 285 -8.59 -6.89 -3.01
CA LEU A 285 -7.75 -7.92 -3.64
C LEU A 285 -8.07 -8.21 -5.12
N PRO A 286 -9.32 -8.11 -5.62
CA PRO A 286 -9.60 -8.20 -7.06
C PRO A 286 -8.86 -7.16 -7.92
N GLN A 287 -8.39 -6.06 -7.33
CA GLN A 287 -7.57 -5.04 -7.99
C GLN A 287 -6.06 -5.20 -7.71
N SER A 288 -5.65 -6.14 -6.85
CA SER A 288 -4.25 -6.34 -6.48
C SER A 288 -3.43 -6.99 -7.60
N GLN A 289 -2.10 -7.03 -7.46
CA GLN A 289 -1.22 -7.76 -8.39
C GLN A 289 -1.30 -9.29 -8.27
N VAL A 290 -2.17 -9.85 -7.42
CA VAL A 290 -2.58 -11.26 -7.49
C VAL A 290 -3.56 -11.46 -8.64
N ALA A 291 -4.60 -10.62 -8.72
CA ALA A 291 -5.65 -10.69 -9.73
C ALA A 291 -5.28 -9.93 -11.02
N GLN A 292 -4.45 -8.89 -10.92
CA GLN A 292 -4.10 -7.99 -12.03
C GLN A 292 -2.58 -7.73 -12.08
N PRO A 293 -1.74 -8.78 -12.26
CA PRO A 293 -0.28 -8.67 -12.21
C PRO A 293 0.32 -7.76 -13.28
N VAL A 294 -0.42 -7.49 -14.37
CA VAL A 294 0.02 -6.61 -15.48
C VAL A 294 -0.05 -5.12 -15.13
N ARG A 295 -0.77 -4.76 -14.07
CA ARG A 295 -0.85 -3.39 -13.57
C ARG A 295 0.39 -3.07 -12.73
N ALA A 296 0.89 -1.85 -12.87
CA ALA A 296 2.07 -1.40 -12.15
C ALA A 296 1.78 -1.30 -10.65
N LEU A 297 2.78 -1.61 -9.82
CA LEU A 297 2.66 -1.58 -8.36
C LEU A 297 2.31 -0.20 -7.82
N ASP A 298 2.83 0.85 -8.44
CA ASP A 298 2.69 2.24 -8.01
C ASP A 298 1.55 2.98 -8.73
N THR A 299 0.61 2.24 -9.30
CA THR A 299 -0.59 2.82 -9.90
C THR A 299 -1.50 3.40 -8.81
N PHE A 300 -1.71 4.71 -8.88
CA PHE A 300 -2.84 5.39 -8.27
C PHE A 300 -3.90 5.65 -9.34
N SER A 301 -5.17 5.33 -9.07
CA SER A 301 -6.28 5.62 -9.98
C SER A 301 -7.36 6.41 -9.24
N THR A 302 -7.80 7.53 -9.81
CA THR A 302 -8.85 8.36 -9.21
C THR A 302 -10.24 7.71 -9.28
N THR A 303 -10.40 6.67 -10.11
CA THR A 303 -11.67 5.98 -10.35
C THR A 303 -11.65 4.51 -9.96
N GLY A 304 -10.58 4.05 -9.30
CA GLY A 304 -10.42 2.65 -8.93
C GLY A 304 -9.63 2.49 -7.63
N TYR A 305 -9.54 1.25 -7.14
CA TYR A 305 -9.04 0.92 -5.81
C TYR A 305 -7.67 0.24 -5.82
N THR A 306 -6.86 0.46 -6.86
CA THR A 306 -5.59 -0.25 -7.05
C THR A 306 -4.54 0.12 -6.00
N GLN A 307 -4.55 1.38 -5.59
CA GLN A 307 -3.68 1.90 -4.54
C GLN A 307 -3.93 1.20 -3.19
N TYR A 308 -5.20 1.04 -2.78
CA TYR A 308 -5.55 0.25 -1.60
C TYR A 308 -5.11 -1.20 -1.77
N ALA A 309 -5.43 -1.83 -2.92
CA ALA A 309 -5.09 -3.22 -3.21
C ALA A 309 -3.59 -3.53 -3.20
N SER A 310 -2.74 -2.51 -3.31
CA SER A 310 -1.28 -2.64 -3.31
C SER A 310 -0.71 -2.86 -1.90
N TRP A 311 -1.54 -2.86 -0.85
CA TRP A 311 -1.17 -3.21 0.52
C TRP A 311 -0.44 -4.56 0.63
N ILE A 312 -0.76 -5.50 -0.26
CA ILE A 312 -0.16 -6.84 -0.29
C ILE A 312 1.36 -6.82 -0.55
N PHE A 313 1.90 -5.74 -1.14
CA PHE A 313 3.33 -5.56 -1.30
C PHE A 313 4.00 -5.29 0.05
N TRP A 314 3.39 -4.43 0.87
CA TRP A 314 3.85 -4.16 2.23
C TRP A 314 3.68 -5.37 3.14
N GLU A 315 2.64 -6.17 2.92
CA GLU A 315 2.46 -7.48 3.58
C GLU A 315 3.60 -8.44 3.23
N TYR A 316 3.92 -8.57 1.95
CA TYR A 316 5.05 -9.40 1.48
C TYR A 316 6.37 -8.98 2.13
N LEU A 317 6.64 -7.68 2.18
CA LEU A 317 7.87 -7.14 2.78
C LEU A 317 7.89 -7.35 4.29
N SER A 318 6.78 -7.10 4.98
CA SER A 318 6.67 -7.17 6.44
C SER A 318 6.79 -8.61 6.94
N THR A 319 6.15 -9.56 6.26
CA THR A 319 6.29 -11.00 6.56
C THR A 319 7.75 -11.48 6.47
N ARG A 320 8.59 -10.84 5.66
CA ARG A 320 10.00 -11.27 5.42
C ARG A 320 11.04 -10.49 6.21
N TYR A 321 10.79 -9.20 6.42
CA TYR A 321 11.79 -8.28 6.94
C TYR A 321 11.32 -7.57 8.22
N GLY A 322 10.14 -7.93 8.72
CA GLY A 322 9.47 -7.33 9.86
C GLY A 322 8.73 -6.04 9.51
N ASN A 323 7.68 -5.73 10.27
CA ASN A 323 6.79 -4.57 10.06
C ASN A 323 7.56 -3.23 10.01
N GLY A 324 8.70 -3.14 10.70
CA GLY A 324 9.54 -1.94 10.70
C GLY A 324 10.13 -1.56 9.34
N ILE A 325 10.00 -2.40 8.29
CA ILE A 325 10.43 -2.06 6.95
C ILE A 325 9.61 -0.93 6.33
N VAL A 326 8.29 -0.88 6.56
CA VAL A 326 7.42 0.17 6.04
C VAL A 326 7.82 1.52 6.62
N ARG A 327 8.05 1.58 7.94
CA ARG A 327 8.61 2.76 8.61
C ARG A 327 9.97 3.18 8.03
N GLN A 328 10.88 2.23 7.77
CA GLN A 328 12.18 2.54 7.16
C GLN A 328 12.04 3.22 5.79
N VAL A 329 11.03 2.82 4.99
CA VAL A 329 10.74 3.49 3.71
C VAL A 329 10.27 4.93 3.96
N TRP A 330 9.29 5.14 4.83
CA TRP A 330 8.84 6.48 5.25
C TRP A 330 9.99 7.36 5.76
N GLU A 331 10.91 6.81 6.56
CA GLU A 331 12.09 7.54 7.05
C GLU A 331 13.11 7.89 5.96
N ARG A 332 13.15 7.14 4.85
CA ARG A 332 13.97 7.46 3.67
C ARG A 332 13.27 8.44 2.72
N ALA A 333 11.94 8.46 2.75
CA ALA A 333 11.14 9.42 1.99
C ALA A 333 11.21 10.85 2.55
N VAL A 334 11.51 11.02 3.85
CA VAL A 334 11.54 12.34 4.50
C VAL A 334 12.45 13.34 3.75
N PRO A 335 11.98 14.58 3.49
CA PRO A 335 12.69 15.61 2.73
C PRO A 335 14.12 15.92 3.23
N GLN A 336 14.34 15.86 4.54
CA GLN A 336 15.60 16.18 5.21
C GLN A 336 16.72 15.14 5.00
N ARG A 337 16.42 13.94 4.45
CA ARG A 337 17.35 12.80 4.34
C ARG A 337 17.73 12.42 2.90
N GLY A 338 17.83 13.40 2.01
CA GLY A 338 18.33 13.14 0.65
C GLY A 338 17.27 12.70 -0.36
N LYS A 339 16.00 13.08 -0.13
CA LYS A 339 14.95 13.22 -1.15
C LYS A 339 14.69 11.99 -2.03
N LEU A 340 14.05 10.95 -1.49
CA LEU A 340 13.62 9.83 -2.32
C LEU A 340 12.09 9.73 -2.32
N TYR A 341 11.44 9.86 -3.47
CA TYR A 341 10.03 9.49 -3.60
C TYR A 341 9.82 7.99 -3.34
N SER A 342 8.57 7.59 -3.07
CA SER A 342 8.16 6.26 -2.61
C SER A 342 8.97 5.07 -3.17
N ILE A 343 9.05 4.90 -4.50
CA ILE A 343 9.74 3.77 -5.13
C ILE A 343 11.26 3.84 -4.95
N LYS A 344 11.87 5.03 -5.00
CA LYS A 344 13.32 5.17 -4.76
C LYS A 344 13.64 4.97 -3.28
N ALA A 345 12.78 5.43 -2.36
CA ALA A 345 12.93 5.19 -0.93
C ALA A 345 12.86 3.69 -0.64
N THR A 346 11.89 3.00 -1.25
CA THR A 346 11.75 1.54 -1.19
C THR A 346 13.01 0.85 -1.73
N ALA A 347 13.50 1.26 -2.90
CA ALA A 347 14.70 0.68 -3.49
C ALA A 347 15.95 0.86 -2.61
N ALA A 348 16.12 2.04 -1.99
CA ALA A 348 17.20 2.31 -1.06
C ALA A 348 17.15 1.41 0.18
N VAL A 349 15.96 1.21 0.76
CA VAL A 349 15.76 0.29 1.89
C VAL A 349 16.06 -1.16 1.49
N LEU A 350 15.69 -1.56 0.27
CA LEU A 350 15.90 -2.92 -0.21
C LEU A 350 17.32 -3.22 -0.71
N ARG A 351 18.21 -2.22 -0.84
CA ARG A 351 19.60 -2.40 -1.33
C ARG A 351 20.36 -3.48 -0.55
N LYS A 352 20.27 -3.45 0.79
CA LYS A 352 20.90 -4.46 1.67
C LYS A 352 20.12 -5.78 1.79
N ARG A 353 18.99 -5.91 1.07
CA ARG A 353 18.07 -7.07 1.10
C ARG A 353 17.94 -7.73 -0.28
N GLY A 354 19.02 -7.66 -1.07
CA GLY A 354 19.09 -8.19 -2.43
C GLY A 354 18.69 -7.19 -3.52
N GLY A 355 18.26 -5.98 -3.19
CA GLY A 355 17.90 -4.93 -4.13
C GLY A 355 16.46 -5.04 -4.65
N PHE A 356 15.89 -3.89 -5.05
CA PHE A 356 14.49 -3.77 -5.46
C PHE A 356 14.09 -4.80 -6.53
N ALA A 357 14.85 -4.90 -7.62
CA ALA A 357 14.51 -5.78 -8.74
C ALA A 357 14.40 -7.26 -8.35
N ASN A 358 15.28 -7.74 -7.45
CA ASN A 358 15.24 -9.12 -6.99
C ASN A 358 14.06 -9.37 -6.06
N VAL A 359 13.75 -8.42 -5.18
CA VAL A 359 12.62 -8.49 -4.25
C VAL A 359 11.29 -8.41 -4.99
N PHE A 360 11.14 -7.45 -5.91
CA PHE A 360 9.94 -7.31 -6.74
C PHE A 360 9.68 -8.58 -7.55
N ARG A 361 10.70 -9.16 -8.18
CA ARG A 361 10.58 -10.45 -8.89
C ARG A 361 10.10 -11.57 -7.97
N ALA A 362 10.62 -11.65 -6.74
CA ALA A 362 10.23 -12.68 -5.78
C ALA A 362 8.80 -12.46 -5.24
N TYR A 363 8.40 -11.20 -5.07
CA TYR A 363 7.04 -10.79 -4.73
C TYR A 363 6.05 -11.16 -5.83
N SER A 364 6.31 -10.82 -7.09
CA SER A 364 5.44 -11.23 -8.20
C SER A 364 5.34 -12.76 -8.29
N ALA A 365 6.43 -13.49 -8.04
CA ALA A 365 6.39 -14.95 -8.03
C ALA A 365 5.57 -15.54 -6.86
N ALA A 366 5.52 -14.85 -5.71
CA ALA A 366 4.65 -15.18 -4.59
C ALA A 366 3.17 -14.90 -4.90
N ASN A 367 2.88 -13.81 -5.61
CA ASN A 367 1.52 -13.49 -6.06
C ASN A 367 0.94 -14.53 -7.00
N ALA A 368 1.76 -15.27 -7.74
CA ALA A 368 1.29 -16.41 -8.55
C ALA A 368 0.87 -17.65 -7.72
N ARG A 369 1.09 -17.62 -6.40
CA ARG A 369 0.87 -18.72 -5.44
C ARG A 369 0.49 -18.16 -4.05
N PRO A 370 -0.59 -17.37 -3.92
CA PRO A 370 -0.87 -16.61 -2.70
C PRO A 370 -1.08 -17.52 -1.49
N ALA A 371 -1.88 -18.58 -1.65
CA ALA A 371 -2.15 -19.60 -0.61
C ALA A 371 -0.92 -20.30 -0.02
N ALA A 372 0.22 -20.26 -0.72
CA ALA A 372 1.47 -20.84 -0.25
C ALA A 372 2.51 -19.79 0.18
N SER A 373 2.22 -18.51 0.00
CA SER A 373 3.21 -17.42 0.12
C SER A 373 2.86 -16.38 1.18
N TYR A 374 1.60 -16.31 1.58
CA TYR A 374 1.08 -15.37 2.58
C TYR A 374 0.35 -16.13 3.69
N PRO A 375 0.43 -15.69 4.96
CA PRO A 375 -0.29 -16.32 6.07
C PRO A 375 -1.78 -16.50 5.77
N GLU A 376 -2.41 -15.47 5.24
CA GLU A 376 -3.84 -15.45 4.90
C GLU A 376 -4.14 -15.79 3.44
N GLY A 377 -3.12 -16.14 2.65
CA GLY A 377 -3.25 -16.22 1.19
C GLY A 377 -4.22 -17.27 0.67
N LYS A 378 -4.72 -18.17 1.54
CA LYS A 378 -5.78 -19.14 1.21
C LYS A 378 -7.14 -18.48 1.04
N SER A 379 -7.35 -17.33 1.69
CA SER A 379 -8.57 -16.54 1.61
C SER A 379 -8.50 -15.46 0.53
N TRP A 380 -7.38 -15.39 -0.22
CA TRP A 380 -7.18 -14.43 -1.29
C TRP A 380 -7.68 -15.00 -2.63
N PRO A 381 -7.98 -14.14 -3.63
CA PRO A 381 -8.38 -14.59 -4.95
C PRO A 381 -7.37 -15.52 -5.62
N ASP A 382 -7.86 -16.35 -6.53
CA ASP A 382 -7.00 -17.12 -7.41
C ASP A 382 -6.10 -16.19 -8.24
N PRO A 383 -4.81 -16.53 -8.37
CA PRO A 383 -3.88 -15.67 -9.10
C PRO A 383 -4.16 -15.70 -10.60
N ALA A 384 -4.09 -14.53 -11.24
CA ALA A 384 -4.22 -14.43 -12.68
C ALA A 384 -3.02 -15.06 -13.38
N ILE A 385 -3.29 -16.06 -14.23
CA ILE A 385 -2.28 -16.78 -15.02
C ILE A 385 -2.50 -16.49 -16.50
N SER A 386 -1.60 -15.70 -17.08
CA SER A 386 -1.62 -15.24 -18.48
C SER A 386 -1.57 -16.37 -19.51
N GLY A 387 -1.05 -17.55 -19.14
CA GLY A 387 -1.12 -18.71 -20.02
C GLY A 387 -0.89 -20.04 -19.33
N ARG A 388 -1.65 -21.06 -19.73
CA ARG A 388 -1.55 -22.43 -19.22
C ARG A 388 -1.23 -23.39 -20.38
N TYR A 389 -0.15 -24.14 -20.26
CA TYR A 389 0.32 -25.02 -21.32
C TYR A 389 0.52 -26.45 -20.80
N LYS A 390 0.29 -27.43 -21.67
CA LYS A 390 0.63 -28.83 -21.43
C LYS A 390 1.56 -29.27 -22.54
N LEU A 391 2.79 -29.68 -22.18
CA LEU A 391 3.81 -30.02 -23.17
C LEU A 391 4.13 -31.52 -23.15
N ALA A 392 4.12 -32.13 -24.34
CA ALA A 392 4.46 -33.51 -24.67
C ALA A 392 5.93 -33.64 -25.13
N ARG A 393 6.27 -34.72 -25.83
CA ARG A 393 7.66 -35.03 -26.20
C ARG A 393 8.07 -34.17 -27.39
N LYS A 394 9.26 -33.55 -27.32
CA LYS A 394 9.82 -32.68 -28.37
C LYS A 394 9.03 -31.38 -28.62
N ASP A 395 8.00 -31.09 -27.82
CA ASP A 395 7.23 -29.85 -27.91
C ASP A 395 8.08 -28.62 -27.63
N THR A 396 7.79 -27.56 -28.37
CA THR A 396 8.26 -26.19 -28.12
C THR A 396 7.05 -25.26 -28.13
N LYS A 397 6.94 -24.41 -27.11
CA LYS A 397 5.97 -23.30 -27.06
C LYS A 397 6.72 -21.99 -26.95
N GLN A 398 6.41 -21.05 -27.84
CA GLN A 398 6.86 -19.68 -27.76
C GLN A 398 5.69 -18.77 -27.37
N VAL A 399 5.98 -17.77 -26.55
CA VAL A 399 5.03 -16.74 -26.12
C VAL A 399 5.74 -15.40 -26.24
N SER A 400 5.11 -14.46 -26.93
CA SER A 400 5.51 -13.05 -26.94
C SER A 400 4.56 -12.29 -26.03
N LEU A 401 5.09 -11.39 -25.22
CA LEU A 401 4.33 -10.57 -24.29
C LEU A 401 4.98 -9.20 -24.14
N ARG A 402 4.25 -8.27 -23.53
CA ARG A 402 4.77 -6.95 -23.17
C ARG A 402 4.46 -6.65 -21.71
N LEU A 403 5.40 -6.02 -21.02
CA LEU A 403 5.28 -5.67 -19.60
C LEU A 403 5.55 -4.18 -19.39
N ASN A 404 4.60 -3.53 -18.73
CA ASN A 404 4.78 -2.20 -18.15
C ASN A 404 5.78 -2.24 -16.99
N HIS A 405 6.31 -1.09 -16.59
CA HIS A 405 7.11 -0.99 -15.38
C HIS A 405 6.35 -1.53 -14.17
N LEU A 406 7.10 -2.03 -13.19
CA LEU A 406 6.59 -2.59 -11.94
C LEU A 406 5.41 -3.57 -12.10
N SER A 407 5.45 -4.39 -13.16
CA SER A 407 4.41 -5.37 -13.44
C SER A 407 4.97 -6.73 -13.83
N ALA A 408 4.07 -7.71 -13.93
CA ALA A 408 4.39 -9.11 -14.12
C ALA A 408 3.37 -9.84 -15.00
N GLN A 409 3.80 -10.98 -15.52
CA GLN A 409 2.91 -12.01 -16.08
C GLN A 409 3.35 -13.40 -15.62
N HIS A 410 2.37 -14.29 -15.49
CA HIS A 410 2.55 -15.63 -14.96
C HIS A 410 2.11 -16.69 -15.96
N TYR A 411 2.90 -17.76 -16.09
CA TYR A 411 2.60 -18.90 -16.97
C TYR A 411 2.71 -20.20 -16.20
N VAL A 412 1.80 -21.13 -16.45
CA VAL A 412 1.82 -22.45 -15.81
C VAL A 412 1.96 -23.54 -16.86
N VAL A 413 2.98 -24.38 -16.73
CA VAL A 413 3.30 -25.45 -17.67
C VAL A 413 3.18 -26.80 -16.98
N LYS A 414 2.40 -27.72 -17.55
CA LYS A 414 2.19 -29.08 -17.01
C LYS A 414 2.84 -30.13 -17.92
N PRO A 415 3.55 -31.15 -17.39
CA PRO A 415 4.06 -32.24 -18.20
C PRO A 415 2.90 -33.12 -18.70
N ALA A 416 2.90 -33.48 -19.99
CA ALA A 416 1.91 -34.41 -20.54
C ALA A 416 2.12 -35.85 -20.00
N LYS A 417 1.12 -36.71 -20.20
CA LYS A 417 1.16 -38.13 -19.79
C LYS A 417 2.35 -38.88 -20.42
N SER A 418 2.86 -38.43 -21.57
CA SER A 418 3.98 -39.01 -22.31
C SER A 418 5.36 -38.82 -21.64
N LEU A 419 5.48 -37.92 -20.65
CA LEU A 419 6.73 -37.53 -19.98
C LEU A 419 6.95 -38.28 -18.64
N LYS A 420 6.97 -39.62 -18.66
CA LYS A 420 7.02 -40.44 -17.42
C LYS A 420 8.42 -40.54 -16.76
N GLY A 421 9.51 -40.45 -17.52
CA GLY A 421 10.88 -40.67 -17.01
C GLY A 421 11.57 -39.44 -16.42
N LYS A 422 12.48 -39.62 -15.45
CA LYS A 422 13.26 -38.54 -14.80
C LYS A 422 14.17 -37.75 -15.76
N LYS A 423 14.47 -38.33 -16.93
CA LYS A 423 15.20 -37.72 -18.05
C LYS A 423 14.48 -36.55 -18.73
N TRP A 424 13.17 -36.41 -18.53
CA TRP A 424 12.43 -35.30 -19.11
C TRP A 424 12.66 -34.02 -18.32
N LYS A 425 13.14 -33.00 -19.04
CA LYS A 425 13.42 -31.66 -18.54
C LYS A 425 12.62 -30.62 -19.33
N LEU A 426 12.36 -29.48 -18.71
CA LEU A 426 11.85 -28.28 -19.38
C LEU A 426 12.97 -27.26 -19.43
N ARG A 427 13.37 -26.88 -20.64
CA ARG A 427 14.21 -25.69 -20.87
C ARG A 427 13.29 -24.49 -21.00
N ILE A 428 13.56 -23.49 -20.18
CA ILE A 428 12.86 -22.22 -20.11
C ILE A 428 13.88 -21.18 -20.51
N ALA A 429 13.70 -20.56 -21.67
CA ALA A 429 14.53 -19.47 -22.16
C ALA A 429 13.71 -18.18 -22.21
N VAL A 430 14.32 -17.09 -21.77
CA VAL A 430 13.73 -15.75 -21.72
C VAL A 430 14.61 -14.84 -22.56
N ASP A 431 13.98 -14.12 -23.49
CA ASP A 431 14.55 -13.00 -24.23
C ASP A 431 13.79 -11.75 -23.79
N GLY A 432 14.39 -10.99 -22.86
CA GLY A 432 13.79 -9.76 -22.33
C GLY A 432 14.51 -8.50 -22.82
N PRO A 433 14.05 -7.32 -22.39
CA PRO A 433 14.71 -6.05 -22.66
C PRO A 433 16.09 -5.96 -21.97
N ASN A 434 16.86 -4.92 -22.30
CA ASN A 434 18.21 -4.73 -21.77
C ASN A 434 18.22 -4.61 -20.22
N ARG A 435 19.28 -5.08 -19.55
CA ARG A 435 19.35 -5.19 -18.08
C ARG A 435 19.06 -3.88 -17.33
N VAL A 436 19.33 -2.73 -17.95
CA VAL A 436 19.03 -1.41 -17.39
C VAL A 436 17.55 -1.19 -17.08
N THR A 437 16.66 -1.92 -17.77
CA THR A 437 15.20 -1.91 -17.54
C THR A 437 14.75 -2.89 -16.46
N ALA A 438 15.70 -3.52 -15.75
CA ALA A 438 15.48 -4.50 -14.69
C ALA A 438 14.49 -5.65 -15.07
N PRO A 439 14.69 -6.34 -16.21
CA PRO A 439 13.91 -7.53 -16.52
C PRO A 439 14.18 -8.63 -15.49
N GLY A 440 13.14 -9.38 -15.15
CA GLY A 440 13.22 -10.49 -14.19
C GLY A 440 12.50 -11.72 -14.69
N ALA A 441 13.02 -12.88 -14.31
CA ALA A 441 12.38 -14.17 -14.54
C ALA A 441 12.57 -15.09 -13.33
N TYR A 442 11.49 -15.72 -12.88
CA TYR A 442 11.48 -16.65 -11.76
C TYR A 442 10.72 -17.92 -12.14
N VAL A 443 11.24 -19.06 -11.72
CA VAL A 443 10.63 -20.37 -12.01
C VAL A 443 10.39 -21.10 -10.71
N HIS A 444 9.16 -21.54 -10.49
CA HIS A 444 8.77 -22.40 -9.38
C HIS A 444 8.31 -23.77 -9.88
N VAL A 445 8.94 -24.84 -9.41
CA VAL A 445 8.56 -26.22 -9.73
C VAL A 445 7.62 -26.75 -8.66
N ASN A 446 6.34 -26.84 -8.97
CA ASN A 446 5.33 -27.42 -8.09
C ASN A 446 5.41 -28.95 -8.23
N ARG A 447 5.95 -29.62 -7.21
CA ARG A 447 6.04 -31.09 -7.17
C ARG A 447 4.83 -31.67 -6.47
N LYS A 448 4.68 -32.99 -6.54
CA LYS A 448 3.62 -33.69 -5.81
C LYS A 448 3.80 -33.62 -4.30
N LYS A 449 5.06 -33.59 -3.86
CA LYS A 449 5.50 -33.38 -2.47
C LYS A 449 6.44 -32.17 -2.46
N GLY A 450 5.99 -31.06 -1.90
CA GLY A 450 6.75 -29.80 -1.83
C GLY A 450 6.95 -29.09 -3.18
N GLY A 451 7.80 -28.06 -3.16
CA GLY A 451 8.10 -27.24 -4.33
C GLY A 451 9.39 -26.46 -4.11
N SER A 452 9.99 -25.98 -5.20
CA SER A 452 11.20 -25.16 -5.10
C SER A 452 11.20 -24.13 -6.21
N GLY A 453 11.57 -22.89 -5.88
CA GLY A 453 11.72 -21.82 -6.86
C GLY A 453 13.15 -21.34 -6.97
N LYS A 454 13.49 -20.76 -8.11
CA LYS A 454 14.74 -20.01 -8.31
C LYS A 454 14.57 -18.92 -9.35
N ALA A 455 15.35 -17.87 -9.20
CA ALA A 455 15.53 -16.87 -10.24
C ALA A 455 16.25 -17.46 -11.47
N VAL A 456 15.90 -16.96 -12.65
CA VAL A 456 16.66 -17.21 -13.88
C VAL A 456 17.66 -16.08 -14.05
N LYS A 457 18.95 -16.40 -14.14
CA LYS A 457 20.00 -15.42 -14.40
C LYS A 457 19.86 -14.91 -15.84
N LEU A 458 19.63 -13.61 -15.99
CA LEU A 458 19.61 -12.91 -17.27
C LEU A 458 20.95 -12.18 -17.46
N ASN A 459 21.47 -12.18 -18.68
CA ASN A 459 22.69 -11.45 -19.04
C ASN A 459 22.41 -9.95 -19.25
N ARG A 460 23.44 -9.18 -19.61
CA ARG A 460 23.31 -7.73 -19.87
C ARG A 460 22.25 -7.41 -20.94
N LYS A 461 22.08 -8.28 -21.95
CA LYS A 461 21.08 -8.12 -23.02
C LYS A 461 19.68 -8.61 -22.63
N GLY A 462 19.42 -8.95 -21.36
CA GLY A 462 18.12 -9.46 -20.91
C GLY A 462 17.84 -10.93 -21.24
N LYS A 463 18.83 -11.66 -21.76
CA LYS A 463 18.65 -13.05 -22.21
C LYS A 463 19.14 -14.03 -21.16
N GLY A 464 18.40 -15.11 -20.96
CA GLY A 464 18.80 -16.16 -20.02
C GLY A 464 18.01 -17.43 -20.22
N ALA A 465 18.52 -18.54 -19.67
CA ALA A 465 17.80 -19.80 -19.70
C ALA A 465 18.09 -20.65 -18.47
N THR A 466 17.11 -21.46 -18.08
CA THR A 466 17.29 -22.52 -17.08
C THR A 466 16.67 -23.81 -17.58
N THR A 467 17.20 -24.93 -17.10
CA THR A 467 16.62 -26.26 -17.32
C THR A 467 16.19 -26.84 -15.97
N ILE A 468 14.99 -27.40 -15.89
CA ILE A 468 14.43 -27.96 -14.65
C ILE A 468 13.83 -29.35 -14.90
N ALA A 469 13.60 -30.10 -13.83
CA ALA A 469 12.87 -31.36 -13.91
C ALA A 469 11.44 -31.14 -14.43
N PHE A 470 10.97 -32.01 -15.33
CA PHE A 470 9.66 -31.86 -15.96
C PHE A 470 9.04 -33.22 -16.34
N ASN A 471 9.01 -34.13 -15.36
CA ASN A 471 8.41 -35.45 -15.52
C ASN A 471 7.08 -35.54 -14.77
N ARG A 472 6.10 -36.24 -15.36
CA ARG A 472 4.73 -36.38 -14.81
C ARG A 472 4.67 -37.16 -13.49
N ARG A 473 5.70 -37.98 -13.19
CA ARG A 473 5.77 -38.75 -11.93
C ARG A 473 5.88 -37.83 -10.71
N ASN A 474 6.73 -36.81 -10.77
CA ASN A 474 7.01 -35.92 -9.64
C ASN A 474 6.48 -34.49 -9.81
N VAL A 475 6.47 -33.95 -11.03
CA VAL A 475 6.12 -32.53 -11.27
C VAL A 475 4.62 -32.41 -11.56
N ARG A 476 3.90 -31.61 -10.76
CA ARG A 476 2.50 -31.23 -11.01
C ARG A 476 2.44 -30.14 -12.08
N SER A 477 3.25 -29.10 -11.91
CA SER A 477 3.36 -27.99 -12.84
C SER A 477 4.64 -27.20 -12.60
N VAL A 478 4.94 -26.30 -13.51
CA VAL A 478 5.98 -25.29 -13.38
C VAL A 478 5.32 -23.94 -13.56
N THR A 479 5.45 -23.07 -12.57
CA THR A 479 5.02 -21.67 -12.67
C THR A 479 6.22 -20.83 -13.10
N ILE A 480 6.09 -20.07 -14.17
CA ILE A 480 7.08 -19.10 -14.64
C ILE A 480 6.50 -17.71 -14.42
N THR A 481 7.28 -16.82 -13.83
CA THR A 481 6.93 -15.41 -13.64
C THR A 481 7.95 -14.56 -14.38
N LEU A 482 7.48 -13.64 -15.21
CA LEU A 482 8.28 -12.63 -15.87
C LEU A 482 7.91 -11.28 -15.28
N THR A 483 8.90 -10.43 -15.00
CA THR A 483 8.70 -9.12 -14.40
C THR A 483 9.47 -8.05 -15.15
N ASN A 484 8.92 -6.85 -15.16
CA ASN A 484 9.66 -5.62 -15.42
C ASN A 484 9.71 -4.85 -14.10
N ALA A 485 10.88 -4.81 -13.48
CA ALA A 485 11.08 -4.20 -12.16
C ALA A 485 11.68 -2.80 -12.26
N SER A 486 11.53 -2.13 -13.42
CA SER A 486 12.12 -0.81 -13.63
C SER A 486 11.56 0.20 -12.65
N THR A 487 12.46 1.01 -12.09
CA THR A 487 12.18 2.16 -11.24
C THR A 487 12.63 3.47 -11.90
N ARG A 488 12.66 3.52 -13.24
CA ARG A 488 13.14 4.67 -14.01
C ARG A 488 11.97 5.52 -14.48
N TYR A 489 11.96 6.78 -14.04
CA TYR A 489 10.89 7.74 -14.30
C TYR A 489 11.46 9.02 -14.90
N ARG A 490 10.60 9.79 -15.56
CA ARG A 490 10.75 11.24 -15.74
C ARG A 490 9.74 11.89 -14.79
N CYS A 491 10.20 12.38 -13.65
CA CYS A 491 9.34 12.94 -12.61
C CYS A 491 8.73 14.28 -13.03
N ASN A 492 7.63 14.69 -12.38
CA ASN A 492 6.96 15.97 -12.61
C ASN A 492 6.50 16.16 -14.08
N LYS A 493 5.96 15.10 -14.69
CA LYS A 493 5.50 15.11 -16.09
C LYS A 493 4.03 14.73 -16.28
N GLN A 494 3.36 14.23 -15.25
CA GLN A 494 1.94 13.90 -15.33
C GLN A 494 1.09 15.14 -15.03
N SER A 495 -0.05 15.26 -15.72
CA SER A 495 -1.08 16.24 -15.37
C SER A 495 -1.60 15.98 -13.96
N ALA A 496 -1.96 17.05 -13.24
CA ALA A 496 -2.65 16.94 -11.97
C ALA A 496 -4.06 16.32 -12.10
N SER A 497 -4.68 16.44 -13.28
CA SER A 497 -5.98 15.83 -13.62
C SER A 497 -5.87 14.42 -14.21
N ALA A 498 -4.69 13.81 -14.19
CA ALA A 498 -4.52 12.47 -14.74
C ALA A 498 -5.31 11.43 -13.93
N GLN A 499 -6.22 10.70 -14.59
CA GLN A 499 -6.99 9.61 -13.98
C GLN A 499 -6.10 8.47 -13.45
N THR A 500 -4.88 8.35 -13.96
CA THR A 500 -3.87 7.41 -13.48
C THR A 500 -2.56 8.12 -13.23
N MET A 501 -2.06 8.01 -12.00
CA MET A 501 -0.81 8.59 -11.54
C MET A 501 0.17 7.51 -11.10
N TYR A 502 1.46 7.81 -11.22
CA TYR A 502 2.56 6.97 -10.77
C TYR A 502 3.45 7.73 -9.79
N SER A 503 4.46 7.04 -9.28
CA SER A 503 5.46 7.63 -8.39
C SER A 503 6.08 8.90 -8.97
N CYS A 504 6.41 9.85 -8.09
CA CYS A 504 6.93 11.18 -8.37
C CYS A 504 6.11 12.02 -9.38
N ARG A 505 4.80 11.74 -9.50
CA ARG A 505 3.90 12.27 -10.55
C ARG A 505 4.58 12.21 -11.94
N GLY A 506 5.28 11.11 -12.17
CA GLY A 506 6.22 10.93 -13.26
C GLY A 506 5.71 10.02 -14.36
N ASN A 507 6.30 10.16 -15.54
CA ASN A 507 6.10 9.23 -16.63
C ASN A 507 7.15 8.09 -16.54
N PRO A 508 6.71 6.83 -16.35
CA PRO A 508 7.62 5.69 -16.35
C PRO A 508 8.29 5.53 -17.71
N ARG A 509 9.62 5.33 -17.73
CA ARG A 509 10.40 5.25 -18.98
C ARG A 509 10.30 3.89 -19.68
N ASP A 510 9.98 2.86 -18.91
CA ASP A 510 10.10 1.45 -19.31
C ASP A 510 8.74 0.79 -19.41
N GLN A 511 7.86 1.41 -20.18
CA GLN A 511 6.52 0.89 -20.43
C GLN A 511 6.51 -0.08 -21.60
N ASN A 512 5.54 -0.99 -21.57
CA ASN A 512 5.22 -1.85 -22.69
C ASN A 512 6.46 -2.58 -23.26
N LEU A 513 7.39 -3.05 -22.44
CA LEU A 513 8.65 -3.63 -22.91
C LEU A 513 8.46 -5.07 -23.41
N PRO A 514 9.06 -5.46 -24.55
CA PRO A 514 8.86 -6.77 -25.15
C PRO A 514 9.63 -7.86 -24.41
N PHE A 515 8.98 -9.00 -24.21
CA PHE A 515 9.60 -10.26 -23.77
C PHE A 515 9.20 -11.39 -24.71
N ARG A 516 10.08 -12.39 -24.84
CA ARG A 516 9.79 -13.68 -25.45
C ARG A 516 10.15 -14.79 -24.48
N LEU A 517 9.19 -15.68 -24.22
CA LEU A 517 9.35 -16.88 -23.44
C LEU A 517 9.35 -18.10 -24.37
N THR A 518 10.42 -18.90 -24.32
CA THR A 518 10.51 -20.17 -25.04
C THR A 518 10.55 -21.34 -24.05
N LEU A 519 9.59 -22.24 -24.18
CA LEU A 519 9.41 -23.43 -23.35
C LEU A 519 9.65 -24.66 -24.23
N LYS A 520 10.74 -25.40 -24.00
CA LYS A 520 11.11 -26.57 -24.81
C LYS A 520 11.27 -27.81 -23.94
N THR A 521 10.60 -28.89 -24.30
CA THR A 521 10.80 -30.19 -23.65
C THR A 521 12.07 -30.86 -24.18
N LEU A 522 12.89 -31.36 -23.26
CA LEU A 522 14.17 -32.01 -23.58
C LEU A 522 14.23 -33.38 -22.92
N LYS A 523 14.89 -34.31 -23.58
CA LYS A 523 15.33 -35.60 -23.02
C LYS A 523 16.81 -35.47 -22.71
N ARG A 524 17.20 -35.56 -21.43
CA ARG A 524 18.59 -35.51 -20.96
C ARG A 524 18.84 -36.62 -19.97
#